data_AF-A0A950CK45-F1
#
_entry.id   AF-A0A950CK45-F1
#
_cell.length_a   1.000
_cell.length_b   1.000
_cell.length_c   1.000
_cell.angle_alpha   90.00
_cell.angle_beta   90.00
_cell.angle_gamma   90.00
#
_symmetry.space_group_name_H-M   'P 1'
#
loop_
_entity.id
_entity.type
_entity.pdbx_description
1 polymer ?
#
loop_
_entity_poly.entity_id
_entity_poly.type
_entity_poly.pdbx_seq_one_letter_code
_entity_poly.pdbx_strand_id
1 'polypeptide(L)'
;MTDSSRAVFLSYASQDAEAAQRICAALRAAGIEVWLDQAELRGGDAWDHEIRRQIHDCALFLPVISANTAVAMAYEKMARYTDAKAELAKARAELGDAAAYQYAWVYTQWGDRPKALEWLEAALHPQDPGLTDLKVEPLLDPLRSEPRFQAVQRALKFPP
;
A
#
# COMPACT_ATOMS: atom_id res chain seq x y z
N MET A 1 -10.55 26.74 -27.25
CA MET A 1 -10.18 25.41 -26.75
C MET A 1 -8.67 25.44 -26.55
N THR A 2 -8.20 25.59 -25.32
CA THR A 2 -6.78 25.50 -24.99
C THR A 2 -6.39 24.02 -25.05
N ASP A 3 -5.31 23.73 -25.76
CA ASP A 3 -4.79 22.38 -25.94
C ASP A 3 -4.13 21.93 -24.63
N SER A 4 -4.81 21.06 -23.88
CA SER A 4 -4.31 20.50 -22.61
C SER A 4 -3.01 19.71 -22.77
N SER A 5 -2.58 19.39 -24.01
CA SER A 5 -1.37 18.61 -24.33
C SER A 5 -0.04 19.23 -23.88
N ARG A 6 -0.06 20.45 -23.31
CA ARG A 6 1.14 21.18 -22.85
C ARG A 6 1.17 21.50 -21.36
N ALA A 7 0.16 21.10 -20.60
CA ALA A 7 0.05 21.54 -19.22
C ALA A 7 0.89 20.68 -18.27
N VAL A 8 1.49 21.31 -17.24
CA VAL A 8 2.18 20.63 -16.14
C VAL A 8 1.17 20.34 -15.04
N PHE A 9 1.12 19.10 -14.55
CA PHE A 9 0.34 18.74 -13.36
C PHE A 9 1.25 18.78 -12.13
N LEU A 10 1.03 19.75 -11.24
CA LEU A 10 1.78 19.94 -9.98
C LEU A 10 0.99 19.30 -8.83
N SER A 11 1.48 18.16 -8.33
CA SER A 11 0.89 17.47 -7.18
C SER A 11 1.67 17.78 -5.91
N TYR A 12 0.95 18.02 -4.81
CA TYR A 12 1.53 18.45 -3.53
C TYR A 12 0.63 18.01 -2.36
N ALA A 13 1.20 17.84 -1.17
CA ALA A 13 0.39 17.63 0.04
C ALA A 13 -0.32 18.94 0.39
N SER A 14 -1.58 18.93 0.84
CA SER A 14 -2.35 20.16 1.13
C SER A 14 -1.61 21.15 2.04
N GLN A 15 -0.75 20.66 2.93
CA GLN A 15 0.09 21.43 3.85
C GLN A 15 1.19 22.24 3.14
N ASP A 16 1.54 21.88 1.90
CA ASP A 16 2.57 22.54 1.07
C ASP A 16 1.97 23.55 0.08
N ALA A 17 0.71 23.95 0.26
CA ALA A 17 -0.02 24.82 -0.67
C ALA A 17 0.72 26.11 -1.01
N GLU A 18 1.35 26.76 -0.03
CA GLU A 18 2.09 28.01 -0.28
C GLU A 18 3.30 27.77 -1.21
N ALA A 19 4.07 26.71 -0.97
CA ALA A 19 5.20 26.35 -1.81
C ALA A 19 4.75 25.96 -3.24
N ALA A 20 3.69 25.16 -3.34
CA ALA A 20 3.11 24.77 -4.62
C ALA A 20 2.58 25.97 -5.41
N GLN A 21 1.94 26.94 -4.75
CA GLN A 21 1.48 28.18 -5.37
C GLN A 21 2.64 29.02 -5.90
N ARG A 22 3.76 29.10 -5.17
CA ARG A 22 4.97 29.81 -5.62
C ARG A 22 5.58 29.18 -6.87
N ILE A 23 5.65 27.84 -6.91
CA ILE A 23 6.13 27.08 -8.08
C ILE A 23 5.19 27.31 -9.27
N CYS A 24 3.89 27.18 -9.05
CA CYS A 24 2.86 27.41 -10.06
C CYS A 24 2.94 28.83 -10.65
N ALA A 25 3.07 29.85 -9.80
CA ALA A 25 3.21 31.24 -10.24
C ALA A 25 4.47 31.45 -11.09
N ALA A 26 5.61 30.88 -10.70
CA ALA A 26 6.86 30.98 -11.46
C ALA A 26 6.76 30.31 -12.84
N LEU A 27 6.18 29.12 -12.91
CA LEU A 27 5.96 28.40 -14.18
C LEU A 27 4.99 29.14 -15.10
N ARG A 28 3.88 29.66 -14.55
CA ARG A 28 2.91 30.47 -15.32
C ARG A 28 3.53 31.78 -15.83
N ALA A 29 4.38 32.43 -15.02
CA ALA A 29 5.12 33.61 -15.46
C ALA A 29 6.09 33.31 -16.62
N ALA A 30 6.57 32.06 -16.73
CA ALA A 30 7.36 31.58 -17.86
C ALA A 30 6.51 31.14 -19.07
N GLY A 31 5.19 31.34 -19.03
CA GLY A 31 4.26 30.96 -20.11
C GLY A 31 3.88 29.48 -20.12
N ILE A 32 4.15 28.75 -19.03
CA ILE A 32 3.81 27.33 -18.90
C ILE A 32 2.43 27.21 -18.24
N GLU A 33 1.54 26.44 -18.86
CA GLU A 33 0.24 26.11 -18.26
C GLU A 33 0.45 25.12 -17.11
N VAL A 34 -0.15 25.39 -15.96
CA VAL A 34 -0.01 24.55 -14.76
C VAL A 34 -1.37 24.29 -14.12
N TRP A 35 -1.63 23.00 -13.88
CA TRP A 35 -2.74 22.49 -13.07
C TRP A 35 -2.21 22.12 -11.69
N LEU A 36 -2.96 22.51 -10.65
CA LEU A 36 -2.64 22.17 -9.27
C LEU A 36 -3.56 21.04 -8.81
N ASP A 37 -3.00 20.10 -8.07
CA ASP A 37 -3.76 19.14 -7.27
C ASP A 37 -4.40 19.89 -6.09
N GLN A 38 -5.54 20.56 -6.32
CA GLN A 38 -6.26 21.26 -5.25
C GLN A 38 -6.92 20.23 -4.33
N ALA A 39 -6.18 19.80 -3.32
CA ALA A 39 -6.62 18.86 -2.31
C ALA A 39 -7.66 19.45 -1.33
N GLU A 40 -8.75 20.03 -1.85
CA GLU A 40 -9.99 20.16 -1.08
C GLU A 40 -10.72 18.81 -1.15
N LEU A 41 -10.73 18.13 -0.01
CA LEU A 41 -11.30 16.80 0.24
C LEU A 41 -12.80 16.71 -0.09
N ARG A 42 -13.17 16.68 -1.37
CA ARG A 42 -14.41 16.06 -1.82
C ARG A 42 -14.10 14.65 -2.29
N GLY A 43 -13.92 13.77 -1.30
CA GLY A 43 -13.71 12.34 -1.54
C GLY A 43 -14.87 11.71 -2.31
N GLY A 44 -14.53 10.97 -3.37
CA GLY A 44 -15.46 10.21 -4.20
C GLY A 44 -14.81 9.81 -5.53
N ASP A 45 -15.40 8.83 -6.22
CA ASP A 45 -14.87 8.25 -7.47
C ASP A 45 -14.60 9.29 -8.58
N ALA A 46 -15.35 10.40 -8.57
CA ALA A 46 -15.20 11.48 -9.55
C ALA A 46 -13.88 12.26 -9.41
N TRP A 47 -13.37 12.42 -8.20
CA TRP A 47 -12.12 13.13 -7.93
C TRP A 47 -10.90 12.31 -8.35
N ASP A 48 -10.89 11.02 -8.01
CA ASP A 48 -9.84 10.09 -8.41
C ASP A 48 -9.76 9.95 -9.94
N HIS A 49 -10.92 9.96 -10.61
CA HIS A 49 -10.98 9.94 -12.07
C HIS A 49 -10.38 11.21 -12.68
N GLU A 50 -10.64 12.37 -12.09
CA GLU A 50 -10.07 13.65 -12.53
C GLU A 50 -8.55 13.66 -12.38
N ILE A 51 -8.02 13.29 -11.21
CA ILE A 51 -6.57 13.21 -10.99
C ILE A 51 -5.91 12.26 -12.00
N ARG A 52 -6.47 11.06 -12.20
CA ARG A 52 -5.94 10.08 -13.15
C ARG A 52 -5.95 10.62 -14.58
N ARG A 53 -7.01 11.33 -14.98
CA ARG A 53 -7.09 12.00 -16.28
C ARG A 53 -6.00 13.06 -16.41
N GLN A 54 -5.84 13.93 -15.41
CA GLN A 54 -4.82 14.98 -15.44
C GLN A 54 -3.40 14.42 -15.48
N ILE A 55 -3.11 13.33 -14.76
CA ILE A 55 -1.82 12.64 -14.86
C ILE A 55 -1.60 12.09 -16.27
N HIS A 56 -2.63 11.51 -16.89
CA HIS A 56 -2.54 10.96 -18.23
C HIS A 56 -2.38 12.04 -19.31
N ASP A 57 -3.10 13.15 -19.19
CA ASP A 57 -3.18 14.19 -20.23
C ASP A 57 -2.10 15.28 -20.06
N CYS A 58 -1.44 15.36 -18.89
CA CYS A 58 -0.38 16.35 -18.68
C CYS A 58 0.87 16.06 -19.51
N ALA A 59 1.55 17.13 -19.93
CA ALA A 59 2.84 17.04 -20.60
C ALA A 59 3.98 16.67 -19.62
N LEU A 60 3.83 17.04 -18.35
CA LEU A 60 4.78 16.74 -17.29
C LEU A 60 4.05 16.64 -15.94
N PHE A 61 4.31 15.55 -15.22
CA PHE A 61 3.94 15.39 -13.83
C PHE A 61 5.06 15.89 -12.92
N LEU A 62 4.75 16.82 -12.02
CA LEU A 62 5.70 17.41 -11.08
C LEU A 62 5.22 17.18 -9.64
N PRO A 63 5.76 16.17 -8.93
CA PRO A 63 5.44 15.97 -7.52
C PRO A 63 6.29 16.87 -6.62
N VAL A 64 5.66 17.59 -5.69
CA VAL A 64 6.33 18.30 -4.59
C VAL A 64 6.56 17.32 -3.45
N ILE A 65 7.82 16.95 -3.23
CA ILE A 65 8.22 16.03 -2.16
C ILE A 65 8.75 16.85 -0.98
N SER A 66 8.09 16.73 0.16
CA SER A 66 8.40 17.42 1.41
C SER A 66 8.29 16.47 2.61
N ALA A 67 8.58 16.97 3.82
CA ALA A 67 8.30 16.22 5.05
C ALA A 67 6.79 15.89 5.20
N ASN A 68 5.91 16.75 4.69
CA ASN A 68 4.46 16.53 4.73
C ASN A 68 4.04 15.40 3.78
N THR A 69 4.78 15.15 2.69
CA THR A 69 4.58 13.98 1.82
C THR A 69 4.73 12.68 2.61
N ALA A 70 5.80 12.55 3.41
CA ALA A 70 6.04 11.35 4.22
C ALA A 70 4.93 11.14 5.26
N VAL A 71 4.44 12.22 5.86
CA VAL A 71 3.34 12.19 6.83
C VAL A 71 2.03 11.76 6.18
N ALA A 72 1.68 12.30 5.02
CA ALA A 72 0.48 11.91 4.28
C ALA A 72 0.51 10.42 3.88
N MET A 73 1.64 9.94 3.36
CA MET A 73 1.84 8.52 3.04
C MET A 73 1.73 7.61 4.27
N ALA A 74 2.24 8.07 5.42
CA ALA A 74 2.12 7.33 6.67
C ALA A 74 0.66 7.23 7.12
N TYR A 75 -0.11 8.33 7.05
CA TYR A 75 -1.54 8.32 7.40
C TYR A 75 -2.36 7.45 6.46
N GLU A 76 -2.13 7.51 5.14
CA GLU A 76 -2.82 6.63 4.18
C GLU A 76 -2.52 5.16 4.47
N LYS A 77 -1.24 4.83 4.71
CA LYS A 77 -0.83 3.47 5.08
C LYS A 77 -1.49 3.00 6.38
N MET A 78 -1.60 3.88 7.39
CA MET A 78 -2.30 3.59 8.64
C MET A 78 -3.82 3.42 8.46
N ALA A 79 -4.46 4.22 7.61
CA ALA A 79 -5.87 4.09 7.28
C ALA A 79 -6.14 2.73 6.61
N ARG A 80 -5.40 2.42 5.55
CA ARG A 80 -5.49 1.13 4.85
C ARG A 80 -5.18 -0.06 5.76
N TYR A 81 -4.29 0.11 6.72
CA TYR A 81 -4.01 -0.90 7.74
C TYR A 81 -5.20 -1.15 8.66
N THR A 82 -5.95 -0.10 9.02
CA THR A 82 -7.19 -0.22 9.81
C THR A 82 -8.26 -0.97 9.03
N ASP A 83 -8.47 -0.61 7.76
CA ASP A 83 -9.43 -1.29 6.88
C ASP A 83 -9.05 -2.75 6.67
N ALA A 84 -7.78 -3.02 6.36
CA ALA A 84 -7.29 -4.37 6.14
C ALA A 84 -7.38 -5.24 7.42
N LYS A 85 -7.25 -4.65 8.62
CA LYS A 85 -7.54 -5.33 9.89
C LYS A 85 -9.01 -5.70 10.04
N ALA A 86 -9.93 -4.82 9.66
CA ALA A 86 -11.36 -5.10 9.70
C ALA A 86 -11.73 -6.22 8.72
N GLU A 87 -11.19 -6.20 7.51
CA GLU A 87 -11.40 -7.27 6.52
C GLU A 87 -10.80 -8.60 6.97
N LEU A 88 -9.60 -8.59 7.57
CA LEU A 88 -9.03 -9.81 8.17
C LEU A 88 -9.90 -10.34 9.31
N ALA A 89 -10.49 -9.47 10.13
CA ALA A 89 -11.40 -9.89 11.19
C ALA A 89 -12.67 -10.56 10.64
N LYS A 90 -13.24 -10.04 9.55
CA LYS A 90 -14.37 -10.67 8.85
C LYS A 90 -13.98 -12.02 8.27
N ALA A 91 -12.85 -12.09 7.55
CA ALA A 91 -12.34 -13.34 6.99
C ALA A 91 -12.13 -14.41 8.08
N ARG A 92 -11.60 -14.01 9.25
CA ARG A 92 -11.45 -14.91 10.40
C ARG A 92 -12.77 -15.39 10.98
N ALA A 93 -13.81 -14.56 10.96
CA ALA A 93 -15.15 -14.95 11.43
C ALA A 93 -15.82 -15.94 10.46
N GLU A 94 -15.57 -15.82 9.16
CA GLU A 94 -16.20 -16.66 8.12
C GLU A 94 -15.44 -17.97 7.87
N LEU A 95 -14.11 -17.90 7.74
CA LEU A 95 -13.26 -19.02 7.35
C LEU A 95 -12.68 -19.77 8.56
N GLY A 96 -12.76 -19.20 9.77
CA GLY A 96 -12.12 -19.75 10.96
C GLY A 96 -10.64 -20.02 10.73
N ASP A 97 -10.14 -21.14 11.24
CA ASP A 97 -8.72 -21.54 11.12
C ASP A 97 -8.39 -22.21 9.78
N ALA A 98 -9.36 -22.38 8.87
CA ALA A 98 -9.15 -23.04 7.59
C ALA A 98 -8.26 -22.25 6.61
N ALA A 99 -8.00 -20.97 6.91
CA ALA A 99 -7.11 -20.08 6.16
C ALA A 99 -5.93 -19.57 7.03
N ALA A 100 -5.51 -20.37 8.02
CA ALA A 100 -4.44 -20.03 8.94
C ALA A 100 -3.14 -19.66 8.22
N TYR A 101 -2.82 -20.37 7.13
CA TYR A 101 -1.61 -20.08 6.34
C TYR A 101 -1.68 -18.69 5.67
N GLN A 102 -2.84 -18.30 5.15
CA GLN A 102 -3.05 -17.00 4.51
C GLN A 102 -3.04 -15.87 5.55
N TYR A 103 -3.54 -16.10 6.77
CA TYR A 103 -3.42 -15.11 7.84
C TYR A 103 -1.96 -14.85 8.21
N ALA A 104 -1.12 -15.90 8.20
CA ALA A 104 0.31 -15.73 8.43
C ALA A 104 0.97 -14.82 7.37
N TRP A 105 0.58 -14.94 6.10
CA TRP A 105 1.05 -14.02 5.05
C TRP A 105 0.70 -12.58 5.37
N VAL A 106 -0.56 -12.32 5.74
CA VAL A 106 -1.03 -10.97 6.06
C VAL A 106 -0.25 -10.37 7.22
N TYR A 107 -0.08 -11.12 8.32
CA TYR A 107 0.69 -10.64 9.47
C TYR A 107 2.18 -10.46 9.17
N THR A 108 2.77 -11.28 8.29
CA THR A 108 4.15 -11.10 7.84
C THR A 108 4.32 -9.79 7.08
N GLN A 109 3.42 -9.52 6.13
CA GLN A 109 3.43 -8.29 5.32
C GLN A 109 3.14 -7.03 6.16
N TRP A 110 2.44 -7.18 7.27
CA TRP A 110 2.25 -6.12 8.25
C TRP A 110 3.42 -5.94 9.23
N GLY A 111 4.43 -6.82 9.17
CA GLY A 111 5.60 -6.79 10.05
C GLY A 111 5.35 -7.35 11.45
N ASP A 112 4.17 -7.90 11.72
CA ASP A 112 3.83 -8.55 12.99
C ASP A 112 4.32 -10.01 12.98
N ARG A 113 5.66 -10.15 13.08
CA ARG A 113 6.34 -11.46 13.03
C ARG A 113 5.82 -12.44 14.09
N PRO A 114 5.63 -12.06 15.37
CA PRO A 114 5.13 -12.99 16.39
C PRO A 114 3.79 -13.60 15.99
N LYS A 115 2.86 -12.78 15.52
CA LYS A 115 1.52 -13.23 15.13
C LYS A 115 1.52 -14.02 13.83
N ALA A 116 2.37 -13.66 12.89
CA ALA A 116 2.57 -14.45 11.68
C ALA A 116 3.03 -15.88 12.00
N LEU A 117 3.99 -16.03 12.92
CA LEU A 117 4.48 -17.34 13.36
C LEU A 117 3.43 -18.15 14.12
N GLU A 118 2.60 -17.50 14.96
CA GLU A 118 1.46 -18.17 15.60
C GLU A 118 0.50 -18.77 14.57
N TRP A 119 0.20 -18.04 13.50
CA TRP A 119 -0.68 -18.54 12.45
C TRP A 119 -0.03 -19.63 11.57
N LEU A 120 1.27 -19.56 11.31
CA LEU A 120 1.99 -20.65 10.64
C LEU A 120 1.98 -21.94 11.47
N GLU A 121 2.14 -21.82 12.78
CA GLU A 121 2.06 -22.97 13.69
C GLU A 121 0.63 -23.51 13.77
N ALA A 122 -0.37 -22.64 13.82
CA ALA A 122 -1.77 -23.02 13.79
C ALA A 122 -2.14 -23.79 12.51
N ALA A 123 -1.59 -23.39 11.35
CA ALA A 123 -1.81 -24.03 10.07
C ALA A 123 -1.33 -25.50 10.01
N LEU A 124 -0.41 -25.90 10.90
CA LEU A 124 0.05 -27.30 10.99
C LEU A 124 -1.06 -28.25 11.48
N HIS A 125 -1.95 -27.79 12.37
CA HIS A 125 -2.98 -28.62 12.98
C HIS A 125 -4.09 -29.04 11.99
N PRO A 126 -4.62 -28.17 11.12
CA PRO A 126 -5.54 -28.56 10.06
C PRO A 126 -4.86 -29.16 8.82
N GLN A 127 -3.53 -29.29 8.75
CA GLN A 127 -2.80 -29.55 7.49
C GLN A 127 -3.30 -28.62 6.36
N ASP A 128 -3.23 -27.31 6.62
CA ASP A 128 -3.63 -26.30 5.63
C ASP A 128 -2.93 -26.55 4.29
N PRO A 129 -3.68 -26.66 3.16
CA PRO A 129 -3.10 -27.01 1.87
C PRO A 129 -2.07 -26.00 1.38
N GLY A 130 -2.11 -24.74 1.84
CA GLY A 130 -1.13 -23.73 1.47
C GLY A 130 0.28 -24.01 1.99
N LEU A 131 0.44 -24.88 2.99
CA LEU A 131 1.74 -25.25 3.53
C LEU A 131 2.66 -25.95 2.51
N THR A 132 2.13 -26.46 1.39
CA THR A 132 2.95 -27.01 0.29
C THR A 132 3.92 -25.97 -0.28
N ASP A 133 3.51 -24.70 -0.28
CA ASP A 133 4.26 -23.61 -0.90
C ASP A 133 5.19 -22.89 0.10
N LEU A 134 5.23 -23.35 1.36
CA LEU A 134 5.97 -22.72 2.46
C LEU A 134 7.43 -22.41 2.10
N LYS A 135 8.12 -23.28 1.36
CA LYS A 135 9.54 -23.09 0.98
C LYS A 135 9.75 -22.01 -0.10
N VAL A 136 8.76 -21.78 -0.95
CA VAL A 136 8.88 -20.92 -2.15
C VAL A 136 8.15 -19.60 -2.03
N GLU A 137 7.28 -19.45 -1.03
CA GLU A 137 6.47 -18.24 -0.82
C GLU A 137 7.31 -16.99 -0.44
N PRO A 138 7.46 -15.99 -1.32
CA PRO A 138 8.29 -14.81 -1.05
C PRO A 138 7.73 -13.91 0.05
N LEU A 139 6.41 -13.93 0.29
CA LEU A 139 5.78 -13.14 1.37
C LEU A 139 6.26 -13.57 2.76
N LEU A 140 6.83 -14.77 2.89
CA LEU A 140 7.37 -15.30 4.13
C LEU A 140 8.89 -15.08 4.29
N ASP A 141 9.54 -14.42 3.34
CA ASP A 141 10.97 -14.12 3.39
C ASP A 141 11.42 -13.43 4.69
N PRO A 142 10.65 -12.47 5.26
CA PRO A 142 11.00 -11.86 6.54
C PRO A 142 11.04 -12.82 7.74
N LEU A 143 10.50 -14.04 7.63
CA LEU A 143 10.46 -15.04 8.70
C LEU A 143 11.47 -16.18 8.51
N ARG A 144 12.20 -16.24 7.39
CA ARG A 144 13.06 -17.40 7.03
C ARG A 144 14.15 -17.69 8.07
N SER A 145 14.66 -16.64 8.73
CA SER A 145 15.67 -16.74 9.78
C SER A 145 15.09 -17.07 11.16
N GLU A 146 13.76 -17.04 11.33
CA GLU A 146 13.12 -17.26 12.63
C GLU A 146 13.19 -18.74 13.02
N PRO A 147 13.66 -19.08 14.24
CA PRO A 147 13.73 -20.47 14.70
C PRO A 147 12.38 -21.19 14.67
N ARG A 148 11.29 -20.45 14.97
CA ARG A 148 9.91 -20.95 14.90
C ARG A 148 9.51 -21.32 13.48
N PHE A 149 9.87 -20.50 12.49
CA PHE A 149 9.62 -20.81 11.07
C PHE A 149 10.34 -22.07 10.62
N GLN A 150 11.61 -22.22 10.99
CA GLN A 150 12.40 -23.42 10.67
C GLN A 150 11.86 -24.68 11.36
N ALA A 151 11.22 -24.54 12.53
CA ALA A 151 10.52 -25.65 13.18
C ALA A 151 9.29 -26.09 12.38
N VAL A 152 8.47 -25.14 11.89
CA VAL A 152 7.33 -25.43 11.00
C VAL A 152 7.81 -26.15 9.72
N GLN A 153 8.87 -25.66 9.07
CA GLN A 153 9.43 -26.30 7.88
C GLN A 153 9.88 -27.75 8.13
N ARG A 154 10.53 -28.01 9.28
CA ARG A 154 10.98 -29.37 9.65
C ARG A 154 9.80 -30.29 9.94
N ALA A 155 8.72 -29.78 10.53
CA ALA A 155 7.52 -30.58 10.83
C ALA A 155 6.85 -31.13 9.57
N LEU A 156 6.90 -30.38 8.45
CA LEU A 156 6.26 -30.74 7.19
C LEU A 156 6.98 -31.81 6.37
N LYS A 157 8.22 -32.19 6.74
CA LYS A 157 9.00 -33.24 6.08
C LYS A 157 8.96 -33.19 4.55
N PHE A 158 9.15 -31.99 3.98
CA PHE A 158 9.17 -31.81 2.52
C PHE A 158 10.12 -32.82 1.87
N PRO A 159 9.69 -33.48 0.77
CA PRO A 159 10.58 -34.35 0.00
C PRO A 159 11.82 -33.56 -0.48
N PRO A 160 12.96 -34.25 -0.64
CA PRO A 160 14.20 -33.66 -1.16
C PRO A 160 14.03 -33.10 -2.57
#